data_AF-A0AAW2GBW7-F1
#
_entry.id   AF-A0AAW2GBW7-F1
#
_cell.length_a   1.000
_cell.length_b   1.000
_cell.length_c   1.000
_cell.angle_alpha   90.00
_cell.angle_beta   90.00
_cell.angle_gamma   90.00
#
_symmetry.space_group_name_H-M   'P 1'
#
loop_
_entity.id
_entity.type
_entity.pdbx_description
1 polymer ?
#
loop_
_entity_poly.entity_id
_entity_poly.type
_entity_poly.pdbx_seq_one_letter_code
_entity_poly.pdbx_strand_id
1 'polypeptide(L)'
;MLNRVTTKTVVLFTKVVVALSFSWPLSKNATKFQVVCFKILRTLLCMNSAALILPVSYTLYRNDDYDLSKVTKLWCVLAAFLQVPLEITQCAMQYDRLQYLVSEMEYNFKYAKPYEEVFYQRYINRCAMFYASITAAVFLGAFISGITPLIVTDQIFPAEAKYPFDVEHEPIKTIIFLHQFVAVWQCFSIVCLCSFVALFIWFSAARFEILSQQLRAVTDFYGTIVCVQQHIKLLR
;
A
#
# COMPACT_ATOMS: atom_id res chain seq x y z
N MET A 1 10.15 15.07 -25.63
CA MET A 1 8.81 14.45 -25.56
C MET A 1 8.77 13.55 -24.34
N LEU A 2 8.12 13.96 -23.25
CA LEU A 2 7.91 13.07 -22.10
C LEU A 2 6.90 12.00 -22.53
N ASN A 3 7.25 10.72 -22.46
CA ASN A 3 6.30 9.63 -22.77
C ASN A 3 5.03 9.83 -21.94
N ARG A 4 3.88 9.94 -22.63
CA ARG A 4 2.58 10.14 -21.97
C ARG A 4 2.27 8.90 -21.14
N VAL A 5 2.15 9.07 -19.82
CA VAL A 5 1.85 7.98 -18.89
C VAL A 5 0.46 7.43 -19.19
N THR A 6 0.34 6.13 -19.43
CA THR A 6 -0.94 5.49 -19.79
C THR A 6 -1.63 4.86 -18.57
N THR A 7 -2.94 4.59 -18.68
CA THR A 7 -3.71 3.84 -17.65
C THR A 7 -3.04 2.52 -17.30
N LYS A 8 -2.56 1.78 -18.30
CA LYS A 8 -1.83 0.51 -18.12
C LYS A 8 -0.55 0.70 -17.30
N THR A 9 0.22 1.75 -17.58
CA THR A 9 1.45 2.06 -16.85
C THR A 9 1.17 2.36 -15.38
N VAL A 10 0.14 3.16 -15.09
CA VAL A 10 -0.23 3.50 -13.71
C VAL A 10 -0.68 2.25 -12.95
N VAL A 11 -1.56 1.44 -13.54
CA VAL A 11 -2.02 0.19 -12.90
C VAL A 11 -0.86 -0.78 -12.66
N LEU A 12 0.04 -0.94 -13.64
CA LEU A 12 1.22 -1.78 -13.48
C LEU A 12 2.13 -1.28 -12.36
N PHE A 13 2.39 0.03 -12.31
CA PHE A 13 3.20 0.65 -11.27
C PHE A 13 2.60 0.40 -9.89
N THR A 14 1.31 0.72 -9.70
CA THR A 14 0.61 0.49 -8.43
C THR A 14 0.60 -0.99 -8.06
N LYS A 15 0.39 -1.89 -9.02
CA LYS A 15 0.43 -3.34 -8.81
C LYS A 15 1.78 -3.82 -8.31
N VAL A 16 2.88 -3.37 -8.92
CA VAL A 16 4.23 -3.76 -8.49
C VAL A 16 4.50 -3.29 -7.07
N VAL A 17 4.17 -2.03 -6.77
CA VAL A 17 4.42 -1.44 -5.45
C VAL A 17 3.58 -2.12 -4.35
N VAL A 18 2.32 -2.44 -4.63
CA VAL A 18 1.40 -3.08 -3.66
C VAL A 18 1.64 -4.60 -3.56
N ALA A 19 2.20 -5.22 -4.59
CA ALA A 19 2.56 -6.64 -4.55
C ALA A 19 3.71 -6.92 -3.56
N LEU A 20 4.57 -5.93 -3.28
CA LEU A 20 5.65 -6.05 -2.30
C LEU A 20 5.14 -6.34 -0.87
N SER A 21 3.93 -5.90 -0.53
CA SER A 21 3.28 -6.17 0.77
C SER A 21 2.31 -7.35 0.72
N PHE A 22 2.23 -8.08 -0.40
CA PHE A 22 1.23 -9.14 -0.61
C PHE A 22 -0.21 -8.66 -0.36
N SER A 23 -0.50 -7.42 -0.74
CA SER A 23 -1.83 -6.82 -0.59
C SER A 23 -2.59 -6.68 -1.91
N TRP A 24 -1.91 -6.85 -3.05
CA TRP A 24 -2.58 -6.85 -4.35
C TRP A 24 -3.36 -8.16 -4.54
N PRO A 25 -4.67 -8.12 -4.83
CA PRO A 25 -5.45 -9.34 -4.99
C PRO A 25 -5.00 -10.14 -6.22
N LEU A 26 -4.92 -11.47 -6.09
CA LEU A 26 -4.62 -12.33 -7.23
C LEU A 26 -5.72 -12.22 -8.29
N SER A 27 -5.37 -12.53 -9.53
CA SER A 27 -6.37 -12.66 -10.60
C SER A 27 -7.42 -13.73 -10.25
N LYS A 28 -8.65 -13.56 -10.73
CA LYS A 28 -9.72 -14.57 -10.63
C LYS A 28 -9.34 -15.92 -11.25
N ASN A 29 -8.38 -15.92 -12.17
CA ASN A 29 -7.88 -17.13 -12.84
C ASN A 29 -6.71 -17.79 -12.10
N ALA A 30 -6.35 -17.32 -10.90
CA ALA A 30 -5.24 -17.87 -10.13
C ALA A 30 -5.52 -19.31 -9.67
N THR A 31 -4.47 -20.13 -9.65
CA THR A 31 -4.57 -21.52 -9.19
C THR A 31 -4.77 -21.59 -7.67
N LYS A 32 -5.37 -22.68 -7.18
CA LYS A 32 -5.54 -22.93 -5.74
C LYS A 32 -4.22 -22.85 -4.98
N PHE A 33 -3.14 -23.37 -5.55
CA PHE A 33 -1.81 -23.33 -4.95
C PHE A 33 -1.29 -21.89 -4.79
N GLN A 34 -1.43 -21.05 -5.83
CA GLN A 34 -1.03 -19.64 -5.75
C GLN A 34 -1.80 -18.88 -4.67
N VAL A 35 -3.10 -19.15 -4.53
CA VAL A 35 -3.93 -18.53 -3.48
C VAL A 35 -3.50 -18.97 -2.08
N VAL A 36 -3.20 -20.26 -1.89
CA VAL A 36 -2.71 -20.78 -0.61
C VAL A 36 -1.34 -20.18 -0.27
N CYS A 37 -0.40 -20.19 -1.22
CA CYS A 37 0.93 -19.60 -1.03
C CYS A 37 0.83 -18.11 -0.69
N PHE A 38 0.00 -17.36 -1.39
CA PHE A 38 -0.23 -15.94 -1.11
C PHE A 38 -0.78 -15.70 0.31
N LYS A 39 -1.76 -16.50 0.74
CA LYS A 39 -2.30 -16.40 2.11
C LYS A 39 -1.24 -16.69 3.16
N ILE A 40 -0.43 -17.74 2.96
CA ILE A 40 0.67 -18.11 3.86
C ILE A 40 1.71 -16.99 3.94
N LEU A 41 2.19 -16.48 2.79
CA LEU A 41 3.16 -15.39 2.75
C LEU A 41 2.63 -14.15 3.47
N ARG A 42 1.39 -13.74 3.18
CA ARG A 42 0.76 -12.60 3.85
C ARG A 42 0.65 -12.80 5.37
N THR A 43 0.32 -13.99 5.84
CA THR A 43 0.30 -14.29 7.29
C THR A 43 1.68 -14.24 7.92
N LEU A 44 2.71 -14.75 7.23
CA LEU A 44 4.10 -14.67 7.70
C LEU A 44 4.56 -13.21 7.79
N LEU A 45 4.23 -12.36 6.79
CA LEU A 45 4.51 -10.93 6.83
C LEU A 45 3.84 -10.26 8.05
N CYS A 46 2.56 -10.56 8.31
CA CYS A 46 1.83 -10.00 9.45
C CYS A 46 2.46 -10.40 10.80
N MET A 47 2.82 -11.67 10.96
CA MET A 47 3.50 -12.14 12.17
C MET A 47 4.89 -11.51 12.34
N ASN A 48 5.62 -11.32 11.25
CA ASN A 48 6.94 -10.67 11.25
C ASN A 48 6.86 -9.23 11.79
N SER A 49 5.92 -8.42 11.31
CA SER A 49 5.73 -7.06 11.83
C SER A 49 5.25 -7.05 13.28
N ALA A 50 4.35 -7.99 13.65
CA ALA A 50 3.82 -8.06 15.00
C ALA A 50 4.90 -8.45 16.04
N ALA A 51 5.86 -9.29 15.65
CA ALA A 51 6.96 -9.69 16.52
C ALA A 51 7.83 -8.50 16.97
N LEU A 52 7.97 -7.44 16.15
CA LEU A 52 8.74 -6.25 16.50
C LEU A 52 8.03 -5.27 17.42
N ILE A 53 6.71 -5.38 17.59
CA ILE A 53 5.97 -4.58 18.56
C ILE A 53 6.50 -4.85 19.97
N LEU A 54 6.84 -6.11 20.28
CA LEU A 54 7.31 -6.53 21.60
C LEU A 54 8.65 -5.88 22.01
N PRO A 55 9.76 -6.00 21.26
CA PRO A 55 11.04 -5.41 21.65
C PRO A 55 11.00 -3.87 21.63
N VAL A 56 10.24 -3.24 20.73
CA VAL A 56 10.07 -1.78 20.75
C VAL A 56 9.30 -1.34 22.00
N SER A 57 8.20 -2.01 22.34
CA SER A 57 7.43 -1.73 23.56
C SER A 57 8.25 -1.96 24.83
N TYR A 58 9.06 -3.02 24.86
CA TYR A 58 9.99 -3.29 25.96
C TYR A 58 10.99 -2.15 26.15
N THR A 59 11.54 -1.64 25.04
CA THR A 59 12.48 -0.51 25.07
C THR A 59 11.82 0.75 25.59
N LEU A 60 10.57 0.99 25.18
CA LEU A 60 9.78 2.14 25.58
C LEU A 60 9.44 2.08 27.08
N TYR A 61 9.13 0.89 27.60
CA TYR A 61 8.86 0.66 29.02
C TYR A 61 10.11 0.82 29.91
N ARG A 62 11.27 0.34 29.44
CA ARG A 62 12.55 0.39 30.18
C ARG A 62 13.36 1.67 29.93
N ASN A 63 12.71 2.73 29.44
CA ASN A 63 13.43 3.95 29.09
C ASN A 63 13.62 4.82 30.34
N ASP A 64 14.63 4.49 31.15
CA ASP A 64 14.90 5.12 32.45
C ASP A 64 15.31 6.61 32.35
N ASP A 65 15.81 7.05 31.19
CA ASP A 65 16.38 8.41 30.99
C ASP A 65 15.36 9.48 30.55
N TYR A 66 14.10 9.10 30.22
CA TYR A 66 13.02 10.01 29.78
C TYR A 66 13.40 11.07 28.72
N ASP A 67 14.37 10.80 27.84
CA ASP A 67 14.68 11.67 26.71
C ASP A 67 13.47 11.74 25.76
N LEU A 68 12.84 12.92 25.70
CA LEU A 68 11.64 13.17 24.91
C LEU A 68 11.87 12.84 23.43
N SER A 69 13.04 13.17 22.87
CA SER A 69 13.36 12.93 21.46
C SER A 69 13.33 11.44 21.13
N LYS A 70 13.97 10.63 21.99
CA LYS A 70 14.01 9.18 21.86
C LYS A 70 12.65 8.54 22.06
N VAL A 71 11.90 8.99 23.06
CA VAL A 71 10.54 8.50 23.34
C VAL A 71 9.62 8.77 22.15
N THR A 72 9.64 9.98 21.58
CA THR A 72 8.84 10.32 20.39
C THR A 72 9.23 9.44 19.21
N LYS A 73 10.52 9.24 18.94
CA LYS A 73 11.00 8.35 17.86
C LYS A 73 10.47 6.92 18.05
N LEU A 74 10.57 6.36 19.25
CA LEU A 74 10.09 5.00 19.55
C LEU A 74 8.58 4.86 19.40
N TRP A 75 7.80 5.86 19.83
CA TRP A 75 6.34 5.87 19.61
C TRP A 75 5.98 5.89 18.12
N CYS A 76 6.68 6.70 17.31
CA CYS A 76 6.46 6.73 15.86
C CYS A 76 6.78 5.37 15.22
N VAL A 77 7.87 4.72 15.63
CA VAL A 77 8.24 3.38 15.15
C VAL A 77 7.20 2.34 15.57
N LEU A 78 6.72 2.38 16.82
CA LEU A 78 5.68 1.49 17.31
C LEU A 78 4.37 1.64 16.53
N ALA A 79 3.96 2.88 16.25
CA ALA A 79 2.78 3.17 15.44
C ALA A 79 2.92 2.61 14.02
N ALA A 80 4.09 2.75 13.39
CA ALA A 80 4.37 2.17 12.08
C ALA A 80 4.26 0.64 12.08
N PHE A 81 4.81 -0.03 13.10
CA PHE A 81 4.71 -1.50 13.22
C PHE A 81 3.30 -1.98 13.55
N LEU A 82 2.48 -1.19 14.24
CA LEU A 82 1.06 -1.48 14.46
C LEU A 82 0.23 -1.26 13.20
N GLN A 83 0.58 -0.29 12.35
CA GLN A 83 -0.14 -0.01 11.11
C GLN A 83 -0.06 -1.19 10.12
N VAL A 84 1.10 -1.84 10.01
CA VAL A 84 1.30 -2.97 9.08
C VAL A 84 0.28 -4.10 9.24
N PRO A 85 0.11 -4.74 10.42
CA PRO A 85 -0.85 -5.82 10.59
C PRO A 85 -2.31 -5.35 10.44
N LEU A 86 -2.63 -4.10 10.83
CA LEU A 86 -3.98 -3.55 10.66
C LEU A 86 -4.35 -3.42 9.18
N GLU A 87 -3.49 -2.83 8.37
CA GLU A 87 -3.74 -2.67 6.93
C GLU A 87 -3.75 -4.02 6.19
N ILE A 88 -2.85 -4.94 6.55
CA ILE A 88 -2.82 -6.30 5.98
C ILE A 88 -4.12 -7.05 6.30
N THR A 89 -4.61 -6.97 7.55
CA THR A 89 -5.85 -7.62 7.96
C THR A 89 -7.07 -6.98 7.29
N GLN A 90 -7.11 -5.67 7.16
CA GLN A 90 -8.15 -4.97 6.39
C GLN A 90 -8.16 -5.39 4.91
N CYS A 91 -7.00 -5.44 4.26
CA CYS A 91 -6.86 -5.96 2.90
C CYS A 91 -7.28 -7.44 2.80
N ALA A 92 -7.08 -8.23 3.85
CA ALA A 92 -7.53 -9.62 3.91
C ALA A 92 -9.05 -9.73 4.02
N MET A 93 -9.68 -8.91 4.85
CA MET A 93 -11.15 -8.90 5.02
C MET A 93 -11.86 -8.41 3.77
N GLN A 94 -11.31 -7.41 3.08
CA GLN A 94 -11.87 -6.84 1.86
C GLN A 94 -11.36 -7.53 0.59
N TYR A 95 -10.69 -8.68 0.70
CA TYR A 95 -9.96 -9.30 -0.42
C TYR A 95 -10.85 -9.57 -1.63
N ASP A 96 -12.02 -10.18 -1.45
CA ASP A 96 -12.93 -10.50 -2.54
C ASP A 96 -13.49 -9.24 -3.21
N ARG A 97 -13.78 -8.21 -2.42
CA ARG A 97 -14.24 -6.90 -2.92
C ARG A 97 -13.14 -6.20 -3.72
N LEU A 98 -11.92 -6.15 -3.19
CA LEU A 98 -10.75 -5.58 -3.87
C LEU A 98 -10.46 -6.33 -5.18
N GLN A 99 -10.52 -7.67 -5.17
CA GLN A 99 -10.33 -8.48 -6.37
C GLN A 99 -11.39 -8.15 -7.44
N TYR A 100 -12.65 -8.00 -7.05
CA TYR A 100 -13.72 -7.58 -7.94
C TYR A 100 -13.47 -6.18 -8.51
N LEU A 101 -13.14 -5.20 -7.66
CA LEU A 101 -12.89 -3.80 -8.06
C LEU A 101 -11.69 -3.67 -9.00
N VAL A 102 -10.57 -4.36 -8.73
CA VAL A 102 -9.42 -4.40 -9.64
C VAL A 102 -9.83 -4.97 -10.99
N SER A 103 -10.58 -6.07 -11.00
CA SER A 103 -11.03 -6.70 -12.25
C SER A 103 -11.96 -5.79 -13.05
N GLU A 104 -12.90 -5.12 -12.38
CA GLU A 104 -13.82 -4.18 -13.02
C GLU A 104 -13.07 -2.97 -13.58
N MET A 105 -12.12 -2.41 -12.83
CA MET A 105 -11.29 -1.30 -13.28
C MET A 105 -10.44 -1.69 -14.50
N GLU A 106 -9.73 -2.82 -14.46
CA GLU A 106 -8.94 -3.31 -15.60
C GLU A 106 -9.80 -3.57 -16.84
N TYR A 107 -11.02 -4.12 -16.65
CA TYR A 107 -11.98 -4.29 -17.73
C TYR A 107 -12.42 -2.95 -18.34
N ASN A 108 -12.79 -1.97 -17.50
CA ASN A 108 -13.20 -0.64 -17.97
C ASN A 108 -12.07 0.08 -18.71
N PHE A 109 -10.82 -0.02 -18.25
CA PHE A 109 -9.69 0.56 -18.97
C PHE A 109 -9.38 -0.15 -20.29
N LYS A 110 -9.62 -1.46 -20.38
CA LYS A 110 -9.38 -2.22 -21.62
C LYS A 110 -10.41 -1.91 -22.71
N TYR A 111 -11.66 -1.69 -22.33
CA TYR A 111 -12.78 -1.45 -23.26
C TYR A 111 -13.30 0.00 -23.20
N ALA A 112 -12.48 0.92 -22.71
CA ALA A 112 -12.83 2.33 -22.62
C ALA A 112 -13.10 2.90 -24.02
N LYS A 113 -14.18 3.67 -24.16
CA LYS A 113 -14.43 4.42 -25.39
C LYS A 113 -13.45 5.59 -25.49
N PRO A 114 -13.10 6.08 -26.70
CA PRO A 114 -12.16 7.18 -26.86
C PRO A 114 -12.51 8.43 -26.04
N TYR A 115 -13.80 8.73 -25.85
CA TYR A 115 -14.23 9.85 -25.01
C TYR A 115 -13.96 9.60 -23.50
N GLU A 116 -14.07 8.36 -23.02
CA GLU A 116 -13.83 7.99 -21.60
C GLU A 116 -12.33 8.03 -21.28
N GLU A 117 -11.49 7.63 -22.23
CA GLU A 117 -10.04 7.69 -22.11
C GLU A 117 -9.54 9.12 -21.84
N VAL A 118 -10.21 10.14 -22.39
CA VAL A 118 -9.87 11.55 -22.13
C VAL A 118 -10.03 11.88 -20.65
N PHE A 119 -11.08 11.40 -20.00
CA PHE A 119 -11.30 11.61 -18.56
C PHE A 119 -10.24 10.88 -17.74
N TYR A 120 -10.01 9.58 -18.00
CA TYR A 120 -8.99 8.83 -17.27
C TYR A 120 -7.61 9.46 -17.41
N GLN A 121 -7.24 9.89 -18.62
CA GLN A 121 -5.96 10.53 -18.87
C GLN A 121 -5.83 11.89 -18.19
N ARG A 122 -6.92 12.65 -18.05
CA ARG A 122 -6.94 13.91 -17.28
C ARG A 122 -6.60 13.67 -15.82
N TYR A 123 -7.20 12.67 -15.18
CA TYR A 123 -6.87 12.29 -13.80
C TYR A 123 -5.43 11.78 -13.67
N ILE A 124 -4.96 10.95 -14.59
CA ILE A 124 -3.58 10.45 -14.61
C ILE A 124 -2.59 11.61 -14.71
N ASN A 125 -2.79 12.53 -15.64
CA ASN A 125 -1.89 13.68 -15.81
C ASN A 125 -1.82 14.55 -14.55
N ARG A 126 -2.92 14.63 -13.80
CA ARG A 126 -2.99 15.42 -12.56
C ARG A 126 -2.34 14.71 -11.38
N CYS A 127 -2.54 13.39 -11.25
CA CYS A 127 -2.24 12.66 -10.02
C CYS A 127 -0.98 11.78 -10.12
N ALA A 128 -0.58 11.33 -11.31
CA ALA A 128 0.50 10.35 -11.47
C ALA A 128 1.85 10.86 -10.94
N MET A 129 2.21 12.12 -11.22
CA MET A 129 3.47 12.69 -10.73
C MET A 129 3.48 12.77 -9.20
N PHE A 130 2.36 13.21 -8.60
CA PHE A 130 2.23 13.28 -7.14
C PHE A 130 2.39 11.91 -6.47
N TYR A 131 1.71 10.88 -7.00
CA TYR A 131 1.85 9.52 -6.45
C TYR A 131 3.24 8.95 -6.66
N ALA A 132 3.84 9.13 -7.84
CA ALA A 132 5.21 8.69 -8.10
C ALA A 132 6.21 9.36 -7.14
N SER A 133 6.06 10.67 -6.89
CA SER A 133 6.90 11.41 -5.94
C SER A 133 6.74 10.92 -4.50
N ILE A 134 5.51 10.68 -4.04
CA ILE A 134 5.27 10.14 -2.69
C ILE A 134 5.86 8.74 -2.56
N THR A 135 5.59 7.86 -3.52
CA THR A 135 6.15 6.50 -3.52
C THR A 135 7.68 6.54 -3.52
N ALA A 136 8.30 7.40 -4.33
CA ALA A 136 9.75 7.57 -4.34
C ALA A 136 10.29 8.08 -3.00
N ALA A 137 9.63 9.06 -2.36
CA ALA A 137 10.02 9.56 -1.05
C ALA A 137 9.92 8.47 0.04
N VAL A 138 8.88 7.64 -0.01
CA VAL A 138 8.68 6.50 0.90
C VAL A 138 9.81 5.48 0.73
N PHE A 139 10.16 5.07 -0.49
CA PHE A 139 11.27 4.15 -0.73
C PHE A 139 12.64 4.75 -0.39
N LEU A 140 12.84 6.05 -0.60
CA LEU A 140 14.06 6.73 -0.17
C LEU A 140 14.19 6.71 1.36
N GLY A 141 13.09 6.93 2.08
CA GLY A 141 13.03 6.78 3.53
C GLY A 141 13.39 5.36 3.99
N ALA A 142 12.92 4.34 3.26
CA ALA A 142 13.27 2.94 3.51
C ALA A 142 14.77 2.69 3.39
N PHE A 143 15.34 3.20 2.31
CA PHE A 143 16.76 3.06 2.03
C PHE A 143 17.62 3.75 3.11
N ILE A 144 17.27 4.98 3.48
CA ILE A 144 17.96 5.71 4.55
C ILE A 144 17.86 4.93 5.87
N SER A 145 16.66 4.48 6.26
CA SER A 145 16.46 3.72 7.50
C SER A 145 17.25 2.41 7.54
N GLY A 146 17.44 1.75 6.40
CA GLY A 146 18.23 0.53 6.31
C GLY A 146 19.74 0.76 6.43
N ILE A 147 20.24 1.95 6.02
CA ILE A 147 21.65 2.30 6.06
C ILE A 147 22.05 2.95 7.39
N THR A 148 21.13 3.57 8.13
CA THR A 148 21.41 4.22 9.42
C THR A 148 22.33 3.41 10.35
N PRO A 149 22.14 2.09 10.56
CA PRO A 149 23.01 1.30 11.43
C PRO A 149 24.47 1.16 10.94
N LEU A 150 24.72 1.41 9.66
CA LEU A 150 26.06 1.39 9.08
C LEU A 150 26.80 2.73 9.23
N ILE A 151 26.06 3.81 9.48
CA ILE A 151 26.60 5.17 9.59
C ILE A 151 26.70 5.60 11.06
N VAL A 152 25.75 5.20 11.90
CA VAL A 152 25.66 5.61 13.31
C VAL A 152 26.25 4.52 14.20
N THR A 153 27.39 4.80 14.83
CA THR A 153 28.17 3.84 15.64
C THR A 153 27.39 3.26 16.83
N ASP A 154 26.48 4.04 17.42
CA ASP A 154 25.72 3.62 18.61
C ASP A 154 24.43 2.86 18.27
N GLN A 155 24.09 2.70 16.98
CA GLN A 155 22.86 2.04 16.54
C GLN A 155 23.17 0.73 15.81
N ILE A 156 23.05 -0.39 16.52
CA ILE A 156 23.35 -1.73 15.97
C ILE A 156 22.27 -2.23 15.00
N PHE A 157 21.01 -1.83 15.20
CA PHE A 157 19.86 -2.34 14.44
C PHE A 157 19.02 -1.21 13.79
N PRO A 158 18.31 -1.48 12.68
CA PRO A 158 17.48 -0.48 11.99
C PRO A 158 16.42 0.20 12.89
N ALA A 159 15.81 -0.56 13.80
CA ALA A 159 15.00 -0.04 14.88
C ALA A 159 15.83 -0.05 16.17
N GLU A 160 15.78 1.04 16.94
CA GLU A 160 16.44 1.15 18.26
C GLU A 160 15.73 0.30 19.33
N ALA A 161 15.49 -0.98 19.03
CA ALA A 161 14.85 -1.93 19.93
C ALA A 161 15.91 -2.67 20.75
N LYS A 162 15.79 -2.61 22.08
CA LYS A 162 16.54 -3.40 23.05
C LYS A 162 15.89 -4.77 23.23
N TYR A 163 16.73 -5.79 23.38
CA TYR A 163 16.32 -7.16 23.65
C TYR A 163 16.80 -7.58 25.05
N PRO A 164 16.05 -8.46 25.76
CA PRO A 164 16.40 -8.91 27.11
C PRO A 164 17.49 -10.00 27.14
N PHE A 165 18.09 -10.30 26.00
CA PHE A 165 19.14 -11.30 25.81
C PHE A 165 20.29 -10.68 25.02
N ASP A 166 21.45 -11.34 25.02
CA ASP A 166 22.63 -10.86 24.33
C ASP A 166 22.47 -10.94 22.81
N VAL A 167 22.67 -9.80 22.14
CA VAL A 167 22.45 -9.59 20.71
C VAL A 167 23.73 -9.28 19.94
N GLU A 168 24.89 -9.20 20.61
CA GLU A 168 26.16 -8.83 19.97
C GLU A 168 26.85 -10.03 19.32
N HIS A 169 26.42 -11.25 19.64
CA HIS A 169 27.00 -12.49 19.16
C HIS A 169 26.38 -12.94 17.82
N GLU A 170 27.22 -13.39 16.90
CA GLU A 170 26.76 -14.06 15.68
C GLU A 170 26.35 -15.51 15.98
N PRO A 171 25.28 -16.05 15.36
CA PRO A 171 24.50 -15.50 14.24
C PRO A 171 23.26 -14.67 14.65
N ILE A 172 23.02 -14.51 15.95
CA ILE A 172 21.80 -13.86 16.49
C ILE A 172 21.69 -12.43 15.99
N LYS A 173 22.80 -11.69 16.00
CA LYS A 173 22.89 -10.33 15.48
C LYS A 173 22.40 -10.23 14.04
N THR A 174 22.94 -11.08 13.15
CA THR A 174 22.54 -11.11 11.74
C THR A 174 21.05 -11.45 11.56
N ILE A 175 20.51 -12.40 12.33
CA ILE A 175 19.10 -12.77 12.27
C ILE A 175 18.19 -11.60 12.66
N ILE A 176 18.50 -10.91 13.75
CA ILE A 176 17.72 -9.74 14.22
C ILE A 176 17.82 -8.61 13.21
N PHE A 177 19.00 -8.35 12.66
CA PHE A 177 19.19 -7.32 11.65
C PHE A 177 18.32 -7.59 10.41
N LEU A 178 18.34 -8.81 9.88
CA LEU A 178 17.52 -9.20 8.73
C LEU A 178 16.03 -9.10 9.03
N HIS A 179 15.60 -9.56 10.20
CA HIS A 179 14.20 -9.49 10.63
C HIS A 179 13.70 -8.04 10.71
N GLN A 180 14.49 -7.15 11.34
CA GLN A 180 14.18 -5.73 11.41
C GLN A 180 14.21 -5.06 10.05
N PHE A 181 15.19 -5.37 9.20
CA PHE A 181 15.27 -4.84 7.84
C PHE A 181 14.01 -5.19 7.03
N VAL A 182 13.57 -6.46 7.08
CA VAL A 182 12.35 -6.91 6.41
C VAL A 182 11.12 -6.19 6.95
N ALA A 183 11.00 -6.01 8.27
CA ALA A 183 9.85 -5.32 8.85
C ALA A 183 9.83 -3.82 8.52
N VAL A 184 10.98 -3.16 8.51
CA VAL A 184 11.13 -1.77 8.07
C VAL A 184 10.68 -1.66 6.61
N TRP A 185 11.16 -2.55 5.73
CA TRP A 185 10.70 -2.64 4.34
C TRP A 185 9.18 -2.83 4.22
N GLN A 186 8.58 -3.68 5.07
CA GLN A 186 7.13 -3.89 5.12
C GLN A 186 6.37 -2.59 5.44
N CYS A 187 6.84 -1.78 6.39
CA CYS A 187 6.23 -0.48 6.71
C CYS A 187 6.17 0.43 5.48
N PHE A 188 7.25 0.52 4.70
CA PHE A 188 7.25 1.36 3.50
C PHE A 188 6.34 0.81 2.40
N SER A 189 6.31 -0.51 2.24
CA SER A 189 5.41 -1.16 1.29
C SER A 189 3.93 -1.00 1.66
N ILE A 190 3.59 -0.97 2.96
CA ILE A 190 2.20 -0.80 3.40
C ILE A 190 1.69 0.62 3.20
N VAL A 191 2.54 1.64 3.41
CA VAL A 191 2.20 3.06 3.14
C VAL A 191 1.80 3.27 1.68
N CYS A 192 2.34 2.48 0.76
CA CYS A 192 1.97 2.55 -0.65
C CYS A 192 0.55 2.06 -0.96
N LEU A 193 -0.16 1.43 -0.02
CA LEU A 193 -1.59 1.16 -0.15
C LEU A 193 -2.41 2.44 -0.30
N CYS A 194 -1.94 3.57 0.22
CA CYS A 194 -2.57 4.85 -0.01
C CYS A 194 -2.67 5.17 -1.51
N SER A 195 -1.64 4.84 -2.30
CA SER A 195 -1.67 5.00 -3.76
C SER A 195 -2.66 4.06 -4.43
N PHE A 196 -2.87 2.86 -3.87
CA PHE A 196 -3.86 1.90 -4.35
C PHE A 196 -5.29 2.37 -4.09
N VAL A 197 -5.57 2.83 -2.88
CA VAL A 197 -6.87 3.40 -2.51
C VAL A 197 -7.15 4.66 -3.33
N ALA A 198 -6.16 5.54 -3.46
CA ALA A 198 -6.29 6.74 -4.27
C ALA A 198 -6.58 6.42 -5.74
N LEU A 199 -6.03 5.32 -6.25
CA LEU A 199 -6.30 4.82 -7.59
C LEU A 199 -7.78 4.45 -7.81
N PHE A 200 -8.41 3.80 -6.82
CA PHE A 200 -9.85 3.57 -6.86
C PHE A 200 -10.67 4.86 -6.72
N ILE A 201 -10.23 5.79 -5.88
CA ILE A 201 -10.94 7.06 -5.67
C ILE A 201 -11.02 7.85 -6.98
N TRP A 202 -9.90 8.07 -7.67
CA TRP A 202 -9.94 8.82 -8.92
C TRP A 202 -10.62 8.04 -10.05
N PHE A 203 -10.48 6.70 -10.08
CA PHE A 203 -11.23 5.88 -11.03
C PHE A 203 -12.74 6.05 -10.85
N SER A 204 -13.22 5.98 -9.60
CA SER A 204 -14.62 6.21 -9.25
C SER A 204 -15.07 7.63 -9.61
N ALA A 205 -14.27 8.64 -9.26
CA ALA A 205 -14.54 10.03 -9.61
C ALA A 205 -14.67 10.24 -11.12
N ALA A 206 -13.77 9.67 -11.92
CA ALA A 206 -13.84 9.73 -13.38
C ALA A 206 -15.13 9.08 -13.92
N ARG A 207 -15.54 7.95 -13.36
CA ARG A 207 -16.79 7.26 -13.73
C ARG A 207 -18.03 8.10 -13.38
N PHE A 208 -18.05 8.76 -12.22
CA PHE A 208 -19.11 9.68 -11.85
C PHE A 208 -19.16 10.92 -12.75
N GLU A 209 -18.00 11.47 -13.16
CA GLU A 209 -17.95 12.60 -14.09
C GLU A 209 -18.48 12.21 -15.48
N ILE A 210 -18.06 11.05 -16.00
CA ILE A 210 -18.58 10.49 -17.25
C ILE A 210 -20.10 10.34 -17.18
N LEU A 211 -20.61 9.74 -16.10
CA LEU A 211 -22.04 9.54 -15.92
C LEU A 211 -22.81 10.86 -15.81
N SER A 212 -22.24 11.87 -15.14
CA SER A 212 -22.82 13.20 -15.04
C SER A 212 -22.97 13.85 -16.42
N GLN A 213 -21.96 13.68 -17.30
CA GLN A 213 -22.05 14.18 -18.67
C GLN A 213 -23.11 13.43 -19.49
N GLN A 214 -23.19 12.11 -19.36
CA GLN A 214 -24.22 11.31 -20.03
C GLN A 214 -25.62 11.76 -19.58
N LEU A 215 -25.83 11.95 -18.28
CA LEU A 215 -27.10 12.42 -17.74
C LEU A 215 -27.49 13.80 -18.31
N ARG A 216 -26.55 14.72 -18.45
CA ARG A 216 -26.79 16.05 -19.06
C ARG A 216 -27.10 15.99 -20.55
N ALA A 217 -26.58 14.99 -21.26
CA ALA A 217 -26.75 14.83 -22.70
C ALA A 217 -28.01 14.04 -23.09
N VAL A 218 -28.60 13.30 -22.14
CA VAL A 218 -29.81 12.51 -22.38
C VAL A 218 -31.03 13.43 -22.50
N THR A 219 -31.81 13.21 -23.56
CA THR A 219 -33.08 13.92 -23.80
C THR A 219 -34.31 13.04 -23.58
N ASP A 220 -34.12 11.73 -23.35
CA ASP A 220 -35.18 10.73 -23.26
C ASP A 220 -35.36 10.16 -21.85
N PHE A 221 -36.59 9.79 -21.52
CA PHE A 221 -36.95 9.22 -20.22
C PHE A 221 -36.28 7.86 -19.98
N TYR A 222 -36.20 7.01 -21.00
CA TYR A 222 -35.52 5.71 -20.87
C TYR A 222 -34.02 5.89 -20.63
N GLY A 223 -33.36 6.80 -21.37
CA GLY A 223 -31.95 7.14 -21.15
C GLY A 223 -31.66 7.65 -19.73
N THR A 224 -32.62 8.36 -19.14
CA THR A 224 -32.51 8.89 -17.77
C THR A 224 -32.57 7.74 -16.75
N ILE A 225 -33.48 6.79 -16.93
CA ILE A 225 -33.55 5.57 -16.11
C ILE A 225 -32.23 4.79 -16.17
N VAL A 226 -31.64 4.61 -17.36
CA VAL A 226 -30.36 3.91 -17.51
C VAL A 226 -29.23 4.64 -16.76
N CYS A 227 -29.15 5.96 -16.85
CA CYS A 227 -28.15 6.74 -16.11
C CYS A 227 -28.33 6.60 -14.59
N VAL A 228 -29.56 6.63 -14.09
CA VAL A 228 -29.86 6.44 -12.65
C VAL A 228 -29.47 5.04 -12.20
N GLN A 229 -29.77 4.01 -13.00
CA GLN A 229 -29.34 2.63 -12.69
C GLN A 229 -27.82 2.49 -12.63
N GLN A 230 -27.10 3.13 -13.56
CA GLN A 230 -25.64 3.16 -13.54
C GLN A 230 -25.09 3.91 -12.32
N HIS A 231 -25.74 5.00 -11.90
CA HIS A 231 -25.37 5.75 -10.69
C HIS A 231 -25.48 4.87 -9.44
N ILE A 232 -26.62 4.17 -9.30
CA ILE A 232 -26.86 3.22 -8.19
C ILE A 232 -25.82 2.10 -8.21
N LYS A 233 -25.45 1.59 -9.39
CA LYS A 233 -24.42 0.56 -9.52
C LYS A 233 -23.05 1.07 -9.06
N LEU A 234 -22.67 2.30 -9.39
CA LEU A 234 -21.38 2.88 -8.98
C LEU A 234 -21.30 3.17 -7.47
N LEU A 235 -22.43 3.38 -6.80
CA LEU A 235 -22.49 3.60 -5.35
C LEU A 235 -22.34 2.32 -4.51
N ARG A 236 -22.53 1.14 -5.11
CA ARG A 236 -22.51 -0.16 -4.42
C ARG A 236 -21.11 -0.79 -4.48
#